data_AF-A0A7V3RHK4-F1
#
_entry.id   AF-A0A7V3RHK4-F1
#
_cell.length_a   1.000
_cell.length_b   1.000
_cell.length_c   1.000
_cell.angle_alpha   90.00
_cell.angle_beta   90.00
_cell.angle_gamma   90.00
#
_symmetry.space_group_name_H-M   'P 1'
#
loop_
_entity.id
_entity.type
_entity.pdbx_description
1 polymer ?
#
loop_
_entity_poly.entity_id
_entity_poly.type
_entity_poly.pdbx_seq_one_letter_code
_entity_poly.pdbx_strand_id
1 'polypeptide(L)'
;MGYIIKIEDKEFKGDITKAGNSFKVLLVGKEFLVEVTQSDKDKFTLIVDNKPYQIFLDSDDTLTINGEQYNFEVIDEHVAKVLKSGAEVAHKKEAVVTAPMPGLVIEVEVKEGDSVKKGQGLLIIEAMKMQNEYKAPRDGIVKKIMVRKGQTVNSKDVLIVIE
;
A
#
# COMPACT_ATOMS: atom_id res chain seq x y z
N MET A 1 -5.25 -22.43 -3.78
CA MET A 1 -3.95 -21.80 -3.47
C MET A 1 -4.26 -20.82 -2.37
N GLY A 2 -3.54 -20.90 -1.25
CA GLY A 2 -3.88 -20.13 -0.06
C GLY A 2 -3.57 -18.66 -0.24
N TYR A 3 -4.50 -17.80 0.12
CA TYR A 3 -4.39 -16.35 0.11
C TYR A 3 -4.78 -15.78 1.48
N ILE A 4 -4.12 -14.67 1.83
CA ILE A 4 -4.47 -13.81 2.95
C ILE A 4 -5.01 -12.53 2.36
N ILE A 5 -6.30 -12.28 2.54
CA ILE A 5 -6.98 -11.06 2.13
C ILE A 5 -7.14 -10.20 3.37
N LYS A 6 -6.50 -9.03 3.40
CA LYS A 6 -6.71 -8.04 4.45
C LYS A 6 -7.64 -6.96 3.93
N ILE A 7 -8.63 -6.58 4.73
CA ILE A 7 -9.54 -5.48 4.44
C ILE A 7 -9.58 -4.62 5.70
N GLU A 8 -9.13 -3.38 5.60
CA GLU A 8 -8.88 -2.52 6.77
C GLU A 8 -8.03 -3.27 7.83
N ASP A 9 -8.52 -3.39 9.07
CA ASP A 9 -7.85 -4.09 10.17
C ASP A 9 -8.16 -5.60 10.26
N LYS A 10 -8.91 -6.16 9.29
CA LYS A 10 -9.38 -7.56 9.34
C LYS A 10 -8.59 -8.43 8.36
N GLU A 11 -8.07 -9.56 8.87
CA GLU A 11 -7.41 -10.59 8.06
C GLU A 11 -8.36 -11.77 7.79
N PHE A 12 -8.54 -12.10 6.51
CA PHE A 12 -9.30 -13.25 6.05
C PHE A 12 -8.38 -14.22 5.32
N LYS A 13 -8.27 -15.44 5.82
CA LYS A 13 -7.57 -16.52 5.13
C LYS A 13 -8.54 -17.27 4.25
N GLY A 14 -8.08 -17.61 3.05
CA GLY A 14 -8.92 -18.29 2.09
C GLY A 14 -8.19 -18.93 0.94
N ASP A 15 -8.91 -19.73 0.17
CA ASP A 15 -8.44 -20.30 -1.08
C ASP A 15 -9.22 -19.70 -2.23
N ILE A 16 -8.50 -19.25 -3.25
CA ILE A 16 -9.09 -18.84 -4.52
C ILE A 16 -8.71 -19.88 -5.56
N THR A 17 -9.73 -20.46 -6.20
CA THR A 17 -9.55 -21.45 -7.27
C THR A 17 -10.39 -21.04 -8.46
N LYS A 18 -9.79 -20.97 -9.65
CA LYS A 18 -10.53 -20.69 -10.89
C LYS A 18 -11.45 -21.87 -11.22
N ALA A 19 -12.73 -21.59 -11.49
CA ALA A 19 -13.75 -22.56 -11.85
C ALA A 19 -14.47 -22.09 -13.12
N GLY A 20 -13.92 -22.40 -14.29
CA GLY A 20 -14.45 -21.92 -15.57
C GLY A 20 -14.30 -20.40 -15.71
N ASN A 21 -15.42 -19.69 -15.87
CA ASN A 21 -15.48 -18.22 -15.95
C ASN A 21 -15.69 -17.53 -14.59
N SER A 22 -15.74 -18.33 -13.53
CA SER A 22 -15.98 -17.89 -12.15
C SER A 22 -14.77 -18.26 -11.28
N PHE A 23 -14.73 -17.70 -10.08
CA PHE A 23 -13.76 -18.03 -9.04
C PHE A 23 -14.51 -18.66 -7.86
N LYS A 24 -14.03 -19.82 -7.42
CA LYS A 24 -14.43 -20.41 -6.15
C LYS A 24 -13.56 -19.79 -5.07
N VAL A 25 -14.17 -19.05 -4.15
CA VAL A 25 -13.51 -18.32 -3.07
C VAL A 25 -13.94 -18.93 -1.74
N LEU A 26 -13.04 -19.65 -1.07
CA LEU A 26 -13.24 -20.16 0.27
C LEU A 26 -12.69 -19.13 1.26
N LEU A 27 -13.52 -18.49 2.08
CA LEU A 27 -13.08 -17.54 3.12
C LEU A 27 -13.63 -17.96 4.48
N VAL A 28 -12.75 -18.08 5.47
CA VAL A 28 -13.14 -18.43 6.86
C VAL A 28 -14.03 -19.69 6.93
N GLY A 29 -13.74 -20.69 6.08
CA GLY A 29 -14.50 -21.94 6.00
C GLY A 29 -15.84 -21.87 5.25
N LYS A 30 -16.21 -20.72 4.67
CA LYS A 30 -17.38 -20.57 3.80
C LYS A 30 -16.96 -20.45 2.34
N GLU A 31 -17.60 -21.24 1.49
CA GLU A 31 -17.37 -21.22 0.05
C GLU A 31 -18.34 -20.26 -0.63
N PHE A 32 -17.80 -19.39 -1.47
CA PHE A 32 -18.53 -18.45 -2.32
C PHE A 32 -18.18 -18.74 -3.78
N LEU A 33 -19.18 -18.75 -4.64
CA LEU A 33 -18.96 -18.69 -6.08
C LEU A 33 -19.02 -17.22 -6.52
N VAL A 34 -17.92 -16.74 -7.09
CA VAL A 34 -17.75 -15.34 -7.47
C VAL A 34 -17.56 -15.25 -8.98
N GLU A 35 -18.51 -14.62 -9.67
CA GLU A 35 -18.32 -14.23 -11.06
C GLU A 35 -17.81 -12.80 -11.14
N VAL A 36 -16.84 -12.55 -12.02
CA VAL A 36 -16.26 -11.22 -12.19
C VAL A 36 -16.55 -10.77 -13.60
N THR A 37 -17.25 -9.65 -13.74
CA THR A 37 -17.42 -8.96 -15.02
C THR A 37 -16.78 -7.59 -14.92
N GLN A 38 -15.87 -7.28 -15.83
CA GLN A 38 -15.31 -5.95 -15.96
C GLN A 38 -16.15 -5.15 -16.95
N SER A 39 -16.66 -3.99 -16.51
CA SER A 39 -17.47 -3.11 -17.36
C SER A 39 -16.67 -1.93 -17.89
N ASP A 40 -15.64 -1.50 -17.15
CA ASP A 40 -14.70 -0.45 -17.50
C ASP A 40 -13.32 -0.76 -16.88
N LYS A 41 -12.28 0.01 -17.20
CA LYS A 41 -10.90 -0.22 -16.72
C LYS A 41 -10.85 -0.41 -15.21
N ASP A 42 -11.54 0.47 -14.49
CA ASP A 42 -11.50 0.55 -13.03
C ASP A 42 -12.84 0.16 -12.39
N LYS A 43 -13.78 -0.40 -13.18
CA LYS A 43 -15.14 -0.76 -12.74
C LYS A 43 -15.43 -2.24 -12.94
N PHE A 44 -15.65 -2.94 -11.83
CA PHE A 44 -15.89 -4.37 -11.76
C PHE A 44 -17.25 -4.66 -11.13
N THR A 45 -17.89 -5.74 -11.59
CA THR A 45 -19.08 -6.31 -10.97
C THR A 45 -18.73 -7.70 -10.48
N LEU A 46 -18.79 -7.91 -9.16
CA LEU A 46 -18.70 -9.22 -8.54
C LEU A 46 -20.11 -9.76 -8.31
N ILE A 47 -20.41 -10.94 -8.82
CA ILE A 47 -21.66 -11.65 -8.48
C ILE A 47 -21.30 -12.72 -7.46
N VAL A 48 -21.69 -12.51 -6.20
CA VAL A 48 -21.44 -13.42 -5.09
C VAL A 48 -22.78 -14.04 -4.69
N ASP A 49 -22.92 -15.36 -4.82
CA ASP A 49 -24.17 -16.08 -4.52
C ASP A 49 -25.41 -15.44 -5.19
N ASN A 50 -25.32 -15.14 -6.49
CA ASN A 50 -26.34 -14.45 -7.30
C ASN A 50 -26.66 -13.01 -6.89
N LYS A 51 -25.87 -12.38 -6.02
CA LYS A 51 -26.02 -10.96 -5.67
C LYS A 51 -24.90 -10.14 -6.32
N PRO A 52 -25.23 -9.13 -7.15
CA PRO A 52 -24.24 -8.28 -7.77
C PRO A 52 -23.74 -7.20 -6.80
N TYR A 53 -22.43 -7.03 -6.76
CA TYR A 53 -21.72 -5.99 -6.02
C TYR A 53 -20.85 -5.22 -7.01
N GLN A 54 -21.07 -3.91 -7.10
CA GLN A 54 -20.28 -3.04 -7.94
C GLN A 54 -19.07 -2.53 -7.16
N ILE A 55 -17.89 -2.71 -7.74
CA ILE A 55 -16.62 -2.32 -7.14
C ILE A 55 -15.90 -1.39 -8.11
N PHE A 56 -15.35 -0.32 -7.57
CA PHE A 56 -14.42 0.55 -8.29
C PHE A 56 -13.02 0.38 -7.70
N LEU A 57 -12.02 0.18 -8.55
CA LEU A 57 -10.62 0.17 -8.14
C LEU A 57 -10.07 1.59 -8.27
N ASP A 58 -9.91 2.27 -7.14
CA ASP A 58 -9.39 3.65 -7.11
C ASP A 58 -7.86 3.67 -7.25
N SER A 59 -7.20 2.66 -6.67
CA SER A 59 -5.75 2.41 -6.76
C SER A 59 -5.47 0.90 -6.56
N ASP A 60 -4.19 0.51 -6.61
CA ASP A 60 -3.77 -0.89 -6.40
C ASP A 60 -4.14 -1.44 -5.01
N ASP A 61 -4.40 -0.58 -4.03
CA ASP A 61 -4.66 -0.92 -2.62
C ASP A 61 -6.00 -0.38 -2.08
N THR A 62 -6.77 0.34 -2.89
CA THR A 62 -8.02 0.98 -2.46
C THR A 62 -9.14 0.66 -3.44
N LEU A 63 -10.27 0.19 -2.91
CA LEU A 63 -11.47 -0.07 -3.67
C LEU A 63 -12.67 0.65 -3.06
N THR A 64 -13.66 0.98 -3.88
CA THR A 64 -14.94 1.53 -3.44
C THR A 64 -16.05 0.51 -3.67
N ILE A 65 -16.83 0.19 -2.63
CA ILE A 65 -18.04 -0.65 -2.70
C ILE A 65 -19.21 0.15 -2.14
N ASN A 66 -20.32 0.24 -2.89
CA ASN A 66 -21.53 0.98 -2.48
C ASN A 66 -21.26 2.45 -2.08
N GLY A 67 -20.20 3.06 -2.59
CA GLY A 67 -19.82 4.45 -2.29
C GLY A 67 -18.93 4.62 -1.05
N GLU A 68 -18.60 3.54 -0.35
CA GLU A 68 -17.62 3.53 0.74
C GLU A 68 -16.27 2.98 0.26
N GLN A 69 -15.19 3.62 0.70
CA GLN A 69 -13.82 3.22 0.38
C GLN A 69 -13.28 2.21 1.40
N TYR A 70 -12.58 1.20 0.89
CA TYR A 70 -11.95 0.14 1.64
C TYR A 70 -10.52 -0.08 1.13
N ASN A 71 -9.58 -0.10 2.05
CA ASN A 71 -8.22 -0.53 1.82
C ASN A 71 -8.17 -2.05 1.81
N PHE A 72 -7.52 -2.63 0.80
CA PHE A 72 -7.38 -4.07 0.71
C PHE A 72 -5.96 -4.48 0.31
N GLU A 73 -5.56 -5.66 0.74
CA GLU A 73 -4.30 -6.29 0.36
C GLU A 73 -4.54 -7.78 0.16
N VAL A 74 -4.04 -8.35 -0.95
CA VAL A 74 -4.12 -9.79 -1.22
C VAL A 74 -2.71 -10.36 -1.28
N ILE A 75 -2.39 -11.25 -0.34
CA ILE A 75 -1.07 -11.85 -0.21
C ILE A 75 -1.19 -13.36 -0.44
N ASP A 76 -0.29 -13.93 -1.24
CA ASP A 76 -0.16 -15.38 -1.32
C ASP A 76 0.34 -15.95 0.03
N GLU A 77 -0.30 -17.00 0.55
CA GLU A 77 0.03 -17.56 1.86
C GLU A 77 1.46 -18.12 1.91
N HIS A 78 2.01 -18.64 0.80
CA HIS A 78 3.39 -19.09 0.73
C HIS A 78 4.36 -17.91 0.84
N VAL A 79 4.04 -16.79 0.17
CA VAL A 79 4.80 -15.54 0.30
C VAL A 79 4.70 -15.01 1.73
N ALA A 80 3.50 -15.02 2.32
CA ALA A 80 3.29 -14.58 3.69
C ALA A 80 4.05 -15.43 4.72
N LYS A 81 4.18 -16.75 4.53
CA LYS A 81 4.95 -17.62 5.43
C LYS A 81 6.45 -17.36 5.34
N VAL A 82 6.97 -17.11 4.14
CA VAL A 82 8.38 -16.72 3.93
C VAL A 82 8.66 -15.36 4.58
N LEU A 83 7.73 -14.40 4.47
CA LEU A 83 7.84 -13.10 5.12
C LEU A 83 7.70 -13.20 6.66
N LYS A 84 6.79 -14.03 7.18
CA LYS A 84 6.54 -14.21 8.63
C LYS A 84 7.69 -14.89 9.39
N SER A 85 8.62 -15.58 8.73
CA SER A 85 9.85 -16.05 9.40
C SER A 85 10.85 -14.94 9.76
N GLY A 86 10.60 -13.70 9.34
CA GLY A 86 11.35 -12.51 9.74
C GLY A 86 10.43 -11.43 10.32
N ALA A 87 10.08 -11.55 11.60
CA ALA A 87 9.45 -10.54 12.45
C ALA A 87 8.02 -10.07 12.09
N GLU A 88 7.21 -9.90 13.15
CA GLU A 88 5.86 -9.32 13.11
C GLU A 88 5.86 -7.93 12.45
N VAL A 89 5.02 -7.73 11.43
CA VAL A 89 4.68 -6.40 10.93
C VAL A 89 3.17 -6.25 10.93
N ALA A 90 2.67 -5.57 11.95
CA ALA A 90 1.38 -4.89 11.86
C ALA A 90 1.47 -3.95 10.65
N HIS A 91 0.68 -4.19 9.61
CA HIS A 91 0.64 -3.34 8.42
C HIS A 91 0.09 -1.97 8.81
N LYS A 92 0.98 -1.08 9.24
CA LYS A 92 0.70 0.35 9.19
C LYS A 92 0.99 0.80 7.76
N LYS A 93 -0.05 1.33 7.10
CA LYS A 93 -0.02 1.85 5.73
C LYS A 93 1.22 2.72 5.47
N GLU A 94 2.12 2.28 4.60
CA GLU A 94 3.36 3.01 4.32
C GLU A 94 3.05 4.42 3.78
N ALA A 95 3.71 5.44 4.33
CA ALA A 95 3.69 6.79 3.82
C ALA A 95 4.98 7.07 3.05
N VAL A 96 4.84 7.40 1.77
CA VAL A 96 5.96 7.67 0.86
C VAL A 96 6.14 9.18 0.71
N VAL A 97 7.34 9.66 1.01
CA VAL A 97 7.74 11.07 0.81
C VAL A 97 8.51 11.17 -0.49
N THR A 98 8.01 11.99 -1.44
CA THR A 98 8.59 12.18 -2.77
C THR A 98 9.04 13.62 -2.99
N ALA A 99 10.01 13.85 -3.88
CA ALA A 99 10.39 15.19 -4.30
C ALA A 99 9.35 15.79 -5.28
N PRO A 100 8.69 16.93 -5.00
CA PRO A 100 7.79 17.59 -5.94
C PRO A 100 8.54 18.22 -7.12
N MET A 101 9.80 18.60 -6.93
CA MET A 101 10.65 19.25 -7.93
C MET A 101 12.09 18.74 -7.85
N PRO A 102 12.87 18.83 -8.94
CA PRO A 102 14.28 18.47 -8.91
C PRO A 102 15.08 19.36 -7.96
N GLY A 103 16.10 18.79 -7.31
CA GLY A 103 16.94 19.52 -6.37
C GLY A 103 18.13 18.70 -5.86
N LEU A 104 18.92 19.30 -4.98
CA LEU A 104 20.08 18.69 -4.33
C LEU A 104 19.76 18.40 -2.86
N VAL A 105 19.96 17.16 -2.43
CA VAL A 105 19.81 16.77 -1.01
C VAL A 105 20.96 17.37 -0.20
N ILE A 106 20.66 18.35 0.64
CA ILE A 106 21.65 19.03 1.49
C ILE A 106 21.92 18.23 2.76
N GLU A 107 20.87 17.64 3.33
CA GLU A 107 20.94 16.96 4.60
C GLU A 107 19.79 15.96 4.74
N VAL A 108 20.06 14.84 5.40
CA VAL A 108 19.04 13.87 5.82
C VAL A 108 19.09 13.84 7.34
N GLU A 109 17.98 14.20 7.98
CA GLU A 109 17.88 14.47 9.42
C GLU A 109 17.44 13.23 10.22
N VAL A 110 17.14 12.13 9.55
CA VAL A 110 16.66 10.87 10.13
C VAL A 110 17.47 9.67 9.66
N LYS A 111 17.35 8.56 10.38
CA LYS A 111 17.91 7.25 10.02
C LYS A 111 16.81 6.21 9.88
N GLU A 112 17.10 5.15 9.13
CA GLU A 112 16.24 3.97 9.09
C GLU A 112 16.09 3.39 10.51
N GLY A 113 14.85 3.12 10.91
CA GLY A 113 14.47 2.71 12.26
C GLY A 113 14.06 3.84 13.20
N ASP A 114 14.26 5.12 12.83
CA ASP A 114 13.90 6.24 13.71
C ASP A 114 12.38 6.42 13.79
N SER A 115 11.87 6.69 14.99
CA SER A 115 10.48 7.12 15.19
C SER A 115 10.34 8.62 14.88
N VAL A 116 9.36 8.96 14.04
CA VAL A 116 9.07 10.31 13.60
C VAL A 116 7.62 10.71 13.92
N LYS A 117 7.41 12.00 14.20
CA LYS A 117 6.07 12.57 14.37
C LYS A 117 5.64 13.34 13.13
N LYS A 118 4.33 13.43 12.89
CA LYS A 118 3.76 14.28 11.85
C LYS A 118 4.31 15.71 11.95
N GLY A 119 4.83 16.22 10.85
CA GLY A 119 5.44 17.55 10.77
C GLY A 119 6.91 17.60 11.20
N GLN A 120 7.50 16.50 11.66
CA GLN A 120 8.93 16.43 11.96
C GLN A 120 9.75 16.49 10.66
N GLY A 121 10.82 17.27 10.67
CA GLY A 121 11.80 17.35 9.58
C GLY A 121 12.45 16.00 9.32
N LEU A 122 12.57 15.65 8.04
CA LEU A 122 13.16 14.40 7.58
C LEU A 122 14.43 14.63 6.78
N LEU A 123 14.40 15.60 5.86
CA LEU A 123 15.52 15.97 5.02
C LEU A 123 15.34 17.38 4.46
N ILE A 124 16.44 17.95 3.96
CA ILE A 124 16.47 19.27 3.34
C ILE A 124 16.94 19.15 1.90
N ILE A 125 16.16 19.71 0.96
CA ILE A 125 16.52 19.79 -0.46
C ILE A 125 16.70 21.25 -0.85
N GLU A 126 17.81 21.56 -1.51
CA GLU A 126 18.00 22.82 -2.18
C GLU A 126 17.48 22.75 -3.62
N ALA A 127 16.57 23.65 -3.96
CA ALA A 127 16.09 23.86 -5.31
C ALA A 127 16.07 25.36 -5.60
N MET A 128 16.60 25.77 -6.75
CA MET A 128 16.59 27.18 -7.18
C MET A 128 17.16 28.17 -6.12
N LYS A 129 18.24 27.80 -5.43
CA LYS A 129 18.88 28.56 -4.32
C LYS A 129 18.00 28.72 -3.06
N MET A 130 16.92 27.96 -2.94
CA MET A 130 16.08 27.90 -1.75
C MET A 130 16.15 26.51 -1.14
N GLN A 131 16.32 26.45 0.18
CA GLN A 131 16.30 25.22 0.94
C GLN A 131 14.88 24.96 1.44
N ASN A 132 14.36 23.77 1.13
CA ASN A 132 13.05 23.33 1.56
C ASN A 132 13.20 22.10 2.45
N GLU A 133 12.60 22.18 3.62
CA GLU A 133 12.51 21.08 4.58
C GLU A 133 11.32 20.18 4.23
N TYR A 134 11.58 18.87 4.15
CA TYR A 134 10.57 17.86 3.89
C TYR A 134 10.19 17.18 5.19
N LYS A 135 8.88 17.15 5.46
CA LYS A 135 8.34 16.77 6.76
C LYS A 135 7.57 15.46 6.70
N ALA A 136 7.56 14.73 7.81
CA ALA A 136 6.79 13.51 7.94
C ALA A 136 5.28 13.80 7.78
N PRO A 137 4.57 13.13 6.86
CA PRO A 137 3.14 13.34 6.66
C PRO A 137 2.29 12.76 7.80
N ARG A 138 2.85 11.84 8.59
CA ARG A 138 2.22 11.20 9.75
C ARG A 138 3.25 10.75 10.77
N ASP A 139 2.77 10.32 11.93
CA ASP A 139 3.57 9.59 12.92
C ASP A 139 3.94 8.20 12.38
N GLY A 140 5.16 7.74 12.62
CA GLY A 140 5.62 6.42 12.16
C GLY A 140 7.10 6.15 12.45
N ILE A 141 7.62 5.11 11.81
CA ILE A 141 9.02 4.67 11.84
C ILE A 141 9.58 4.81 10.42
N VAL A 142 10.76 5.38 10.29
CA VAL A 142 11.46 5.49 9.01
C VAL A 142 11.87 4.09 8.56
N LYS A 143 11.18 3.56 7.54
CA LYS A 143 11.45 2.23 7.01
C LYS A 143 12.67 2.22 6.10
N LYS A 144 12.75 3.23 5.21
CA LYS A 144 13.80 3.28 4.20
C LYS A 144 14.12 4.70 3.77
N ILE A 145 15.39 4.97 3.55
CA ILE A 145 15.89 6.24 3.00
C ILE A 145 16.52 5.95 1.64
N MET A 146 15.94 6.50 0.57
CA MET A 146 16.34 6.23 -0.81
C MET A 146 17.38 7.21 -1.34
N VAL A 147 17.76 8.19 -0.51
CA VAL A 147 18.64 9.29 -0.89
C VAL A 147 19.76 9.51 0.11
N ARG A 148 20.85 10.13 -0.34
CA ARG A 148 21.97 10.53 0.51
C ARG A 148 22.32 12.00 0.34
N LYS A 149 22.98 12.57 1.35
CA LYS A 149 23.54 13.92 1.26
C LYS A 149 24.42 14.08 0.02
N GLY A 150 24.23 15.18 -0.71
CA GLY A 150 24.91 15.50 -1.96
C GLY A 150 24.32 14.82 -3.20
N GLN A 151 23.23 14.06 -3.09
CA GLN A 151 22.56 13.45 -4.22
C GLN A 151 21.59 14.43 -4.90
N THR A 152 21.61 14.48 -6.23
CA THR A 152 20.57 15.15 -7.02
C THR A 152 19.36 14.23 -7.15
N VAL A 153 18.17 14.78 -6.94
CA VAL A 153 16.88 14.09 -7.11
C VAL A 153 16.05 14.79 -8.18
N ASN A 154 15.19 14.03 -8.85
CA ASN A 154 14.21 14.53 -9.81
C ASN A 154 12.82 14.66 -9.19
N SER A 155 11.92 15.32 -9.91
CA SER A 155 10.50 15.32 -9.54
C SER A 155 9.97 13.88 -9.51
N LYS A 156 9.16 13.60 -8.49
CA LYS A 156 8.55 12.31 -8.13
C LYS A 156 9.51 11.23 -7.63
N ASP A 157 10.81 11.51 -7.52
CA ASP A 157 11.74 10.56 -6.90
C ASP A 157 11.32 10.31 -5.45
N VAL A 158 11.32 9.04 -5.06
CA VAL A 158 11.06 8.63 -3.68
C VAL A 158 12.27 9.01 -2.83
N LEU A 159 12.00 9.70 -1.72
CA LEU A 159 13.02 10.15 -0.78
C LEU A 159 13.07 9.23 0.43
N ILE A 160 11.93 9.04 1.10
CA ILE A 160 11.82 8.30 2.36
C ILE A 160 10.48 7.55 2.41
N VAL A 161 10.49 6.36 3.01
CA VAL A 161 9.29 5.55 3.30
C VAL A 161 9.13 5.43 4.82
N ILE A 162 7.91 5.65 5.32
CA ILE A 162 7.55 5.61 6.74
C ILE A 162 6.45 4.57 6.96
N GLU A 163 6.55 3.74 8.00
CA GLU A 163 5.52 2.78 8.43
C GLU A 163 4.99 3.06 9.86
#